data_AF-A0A6I4MJC7-F1
#
_entry.id   AF-A0A6I4MJC7-F1
#
_cell.length_a   1.000
_cell.length_b   1.000
_cell.length_c   1.000
_cell.angle_alpha   90.00
_cell.angle_beta   90.00
_cell.angle_gamma   90.00
#
_symmetry.space_group_name_H-M   'P 1'
#
loop_
_entity.id
_entity.type
_entity.pdbx_description
1 polymer ?
#
loop_
_entity_poly.entity_id
_entity_poly.type
_entity_poly.pdbx_seq_one_letter_code
_entity_poly.pdbx_strand_id
1 'polypeptide(L)' 'MWLLDRIAFYLDRPTENIDPAVELARYGVDSVYAISIISDIEDHLQVEVDVAEARRRETVADLTAYLLDLVA' A
#
# COMPACT_ATOMS: atom_id res chain seq x y z
N MET A 1 -11.32 3.46 -1.69
CA MET A 1 -10.08 4.13 -2.14
C MET A 1 -9.18 3.00 -2.57
N TRP A 2 -8.85 2.89 -3.86
CA TRP A 2 -8.38 1.62 -4.45
C TRP A 2 -7.22 0.97 -3.68
N LEU A 3 -6.23 1.75 -3.25
CA LEU A 3 -5.08 1.23 -2.49
C LEU A 3 -5.50 0.63 -1.14
N LEU A 4 -6.41 1.28 -0.41
CA LEU A 4 -6.92 0.77 0.86
C LEU A 4 -7.72 -0.52 0.65
N ASP A 5 -8.52 -0.58 -0.41
CA ASP A 5 -9.29 -1.77 -0.79
C ASP A 5 -8.34 -2.94 -1.13
N ARG A 6 -7.22 -2.65 -1.81
CA ARG A 6 -6.21 -3.66 -2.15
C ARG A 6 -5.45 -4.17 -0.93
N ILE A 7 -5.04 -3.26 -0.04
CA ILE A 7 -4.35 -3.62 1.21
C ILE A 7 -5.28 -4.45 2.11
N ALA A 8 -6.56 -4.11 2.18
CA ALA A 8 -7.57 -4.87 2.91
C ALA A 8 -7.74 -6.29 2.39
N PHE A 9 -7.75 -6.45 1.06
CA PHE A 9 -7.77 -7.75 0.40
C PHE A 9 -6.58 -8.62 0.79
N TYR A 10 -5.36 -8.08 0.78
CA TYR A 10 -4.16 -8.83 1.17
C TYR A 10 -4.07 -9.12 2.66
N LEU A 11 -4.63 -8.25 3.49
CA LEU A 11 -4.73 -8.45 4.94
C LEU A 11 -5.86 -9.40 5.36
N ASP A 12 -6.68 -9.86 4.41
CA ASP A 12 -7.89 -10.65 4.65
C ASP A 12 -8.78 -10.01 5.73
N ARG A 13 -8.99 -8.69 5.63
CA ARG A 13 -9.74 -7.90 6.60
C ARG A 13 -10.65 -6.88 5.92
N PRO A 14 -11.76 -6.49 6.57
CA PRO A 14 -12.58 -5.37 6.10
C PRO A 14 -11.76 -4.07 6.06
N THR A 15 -11.96 -3.27 5.01
CA THR A 15 -11.35 -1.94 4.85
C THR A 15 -11.68 -1.00 6.02
N GLU A 16 -12.86 -1.16 6.60
CA GLU A 16 -13.36 -0.44 7.78
C GLU A 16 -12.46 -0.61 9.02
N ASN A 17 -11.73 -1.73 9.09
CA ASN A 17 -10.85 -2.08 10.20
C ASN A 17 -9.39 -1.64 9.96
N ILE A 18 -9.12 -0.95 8.85
CA ILE A 18 -7.79 -0.47 8.49
C ILE A 18 -7.81 1.04 8.60
N ASP A 19 -7.08 1.55 9.59
CA ASP A 19 -6.84 2.96 9.75
C ASP A 19 -5.65 3.34 8.86
N PRO A 20 -5.83 4.25 7.88
CA PRO A 20 -4.78 4.61 6.95
C PRO A 20 -3.59 5.33 7.60
N ALA A 21 -3.73 5.83 8.83
CA ALA A 21 -2.66 6.46 9.61
C ALA A 21 -1.92 5.50 10.56
N VAL A 22 -2.36 4.24 10.65
CA VAL A 22 -1.73 3.22 11.48
C VAL A 22 -0.72 2.42 10.65
N GLU A 23 0.42 2.11 11.28
CA GLU A 23 1.47 1.29 10.69
C GLU A 23 0.93 -0.06 10.23
N LEU A 24 1.18 -0.42 8.98
CA LEU A 24 0.80 -1.70 8.37
C LEU A 24 1.33 -2.91 9.15
N ALA A 25 2.50 -2.76 9.78
CA ALA A 25 3.10 -3.78 10.65
C ALA A 25 2.21 -4.14 11.84
N ARG A 26 1.38 -3.22 12.36
CA ARG A 26 0.45 -3.49 13.47
C ARG A 26 -0.71 -4.39 13.07
N TYR A 27 -1.03 -4.43 11.78
CA TYR A 27 -2.02 -5.35 11.22
C TYR A 27 -1.45 -6.74 10.91
N GLY A 28 -0.14 -6.93 11.11
CA GLY A 28 0.54 -8.18 10.80
C GLY A 28 0.86 -8.34 9.33
N VAL A 29 0.98 -7.25 8.56
CA VAL A 29 1.47 -7.31 7.18
C VAL A 29 2.87 -7.93 7.20
N ASP A 30 2.98 -9.13 6.65
CA ASP A 30 4.25 -9.78 6.39
C ASP A 30 4.85 -9.31 5.05
N SER A 31 6.15 -9.55 4.88
CA SER A 31 6.92 -9.12 3.71
C SER A 31 6.48 -9.76 2.39
N VAL A 32 5.57 -10.74 2.40
CA VAL A 32 5.13 -11.48 1.20
C VAL A 32 4.16 -10.63 0.38
N TYR A 33 3.25 -9.90 1.04
CA TYR A 33 2.25 -9.08 0.37
C TYR A 33 2.82 -7.80 -0.26
N ALA A 34 3.94 -7.30 0.26
CA ALA A 34 4.53 -6.04 -0.20
C ALA A 34 4.88 -6.06 -1.70
N ILE A 35 5.40 -7.19 -2.21
CA ILE A 35 5.76 -7.29 -3.63
C ILE A 35 4.49 -7.33 -4.50
N SER A 36 3.49 -8.11 -4.12
CA SER A 36 2.23 -8.20 -4.88
C SER A 36 1.45 -6.89 -4.90
N ILE A 37 1.42 -6.16 -3.78
CA ILE A 37 0.80 -4.83 -3.70
C ILE A 37 1.52 -3.86 -4.64
N ILE A 38 2.86 -3.89 -4.68
CA ILE A 38 3.64 -3.01 -5.57
C ILE A 38 3.32 -3.32 -7.03
N SER A 39 3.34 -4.58 -7.45
CA SER A 39 2.98 -4.95 -8.83
C SER A 39 1.56 -4.51 -9.20
N ASP A 40 0.58 -4.69 -8.30
CA ASP A 40 -0.78 -4.21 -8.54
C ASP A 40 -0.85 -2.68 -8.67
N ILE A 41 -0.05 -1.94 -7.90
CA ILE A 41 0.04 -0.47 -7.97
C ILE A 41 0.62 -0.04 -9.31
N GLU A 42 1.73 -0.63 -9.73
CA GLU A 42 2.40 -0.33 -11.01
C GLU A 42 1.45 -0.60 -12.18
N ASP A 43 0.76 -1.74 -12.17
CA ASP A 43 -0.23 -2.09 -13.17
C ASP A 43 -1.44 -1.13 -13.16
N HIS A 44 -1.91 -0.70 -11.98
CA HIS A 44 -3.07 0.18 -11.88
C HIS A 44 -2.77 1.62 -12.28
N LEU A 45 -1.63 2.16 -11.87
CA LEU A 45 -1.24 3.56 -12.08
C LEU A 45 -0.38 3.76 -13.32
N GLN A 46 0.13 2.68 -13.94
CA GLN A 46 1.04 2.71 -15.08
C GLN A 46 2.34 3.49 -14.76
N VAL A 47 2.87 3.28 -13.55
CA VAL A 47 4.11 3.89 -13.05
C VAL A 47 5.09 2.80 -12.62
N GLU A 48 6.37 3.17 -12.49
CA GLU A 48 7.39 2.31 -11.86
C GLU A 48 7.55 2.74 -10.39
N VAL A 49 7.48 1.78 -9.47
CA VAL A 49 7.54 2.04 -8.04
C VAL A 49 8.84 1.50 -7.47
N ASP A 50 9.69 2.39 -6.95
CA ASP A 50 10.86 1.95 -6.19
C ASP A 50 10.42 1.21 -4.91
N VAL A 51 10.75 -0.08 -4.85
CA VAL A 51 10.40 -0.97 -3.73
C VAL A 51 11.03 -0.52 -2.41
N ALA A 52 12.24 0.04 -2.43
CA ALA A 52 12.91 0.53 -1.24
C ALA A 52 12.25 1.80 -0.71
N GLU A 53 11.80 2.71 -1.59
CA GLU A 53 11.02 3.89 -1.19
C GLU A 53 9.62 3.52 -0.68
N ALA A 54 8.90 2.64 -1.39
CA ALA A 54 7.58 2.16 -0.98
C ALA A 54 7.63 1.48 0.40
N ARG A 55 8.67 0.70 0.68
CA ARG A 55 8.87 0.04 1.99
C ARG A 55 9.14 1.00 3.14
N ARG A 56 9.61 2.22 2.88
CA ARG A 56 9.76 3.25 3.92
C ARG A 56 8.43 3.90 4.30
N ARG A 57 7.35 3.62 3.55
CA ARG A 57 6.01 4.13 3.84
C ARG A 57 5.30 3.10 4.70
N GLU A 58 5.26 3.38 6.00
CA GLU A 58 4.74 2.43 6.98
C GLU A 58 3.22 2.46 7.07
N THR A 59 2.57 3.51 6.54
CA THR A 59 1.11 3.70 6.58
C THR A 59 0.52 3.76 5.17
N VAL A 60 -0.79 3.49 5.06
CA VAL A 60 -1.51 3.65 3.77
C VAL A 60 -1.48 5.10 3.33
N ALA A 61 -1.57 6.05 4.27
CA ALA A 61 -1.53 7.48 3.98
C ALA A 61 -0.19 7.89 3.37
N ASP A 62 0.93 7.46 3.95
CA ASP A 62 2.27 7.78 3.44
C ASP A 62 2.53 7.18 2.05
N LEU A 63 2.08 5.94 1.84
CA LEU A 63 2.17 5.29 0.54
C LEU A 63 1.30 6.02 -0.49
N THR A 64 0.08 6.39 -0.11
CA THR A 64 -0.82 7.16 -1.00
C THR A 64 -0.19 8.49 -1.40
N ALA A 65 0.39 9.24 -0.46
CA ALA A 65 1.05 10.51 -0.75
C ALA A 65 2.21 10.34 -1.74
N TYR A 66 3.07 9.33 -1.51
CA TYR A 66 4.17 9.00 -2.41
C TYR A 66 3.69 8.65 -3.83
N LEU A 67 2.61 7.87 -3.95
CA LEU A 67 2.05 7.51 -5.26
C LEU A 67 1.41 8.70 -5.96
N LEU A 68 0.79 9.62 -5.23
CA LEU A 68 0.24 10.86 -5.78
C LEU A 68 1.35 11.75 -6.37
N ASP A 69 2.51 11.81 -5.72
CA ASP A 69 3.67 12.56 -6.24
C ASP A 69 4.27 11.92 -7.50
N LEU A 70 4.13 10.59 -7.69
CA LEU A 70 4.62 9.88 -8.88
C LEU A 70 3.74 10.05 -10.11
N VAL A 71 2.43 10.27 -9.92
CA VAL A 71 1.46 10.41 -11.02
C VAL A 71 1.13 11.87 -11.38
N ALA A 72 1.69 12.83 -10.65
CA ALA A 72 1.53 14.26 -10.87
C ALA A 72 2.40 14.79 -12.02
#